data_AF-A0A7G8G142-F1
#
_entry.id   AF-A0A7G8G142-F1
#
_cell.length_a   1.000
_cell.length_b   1.000
_cell.length_c   1.000
_cell.angle_alpha   90.00
_cell.angle_beta   90.00
_cell.angle_gamma   90.00
#
_symmetry.space_group_name_H-M   'P 1'
#
loop_
_entity.id
_entity.type
_entity.pdbx_description
1 polymer ?
#
loop_
_entity_poly.entity_id
_entity_poly.type
_entity_poly.pdbx_seq_one_letter_code
_entity_poly.pdbx_strand_id
1 'polypeptide(L)'
;MTSLQVALKTSKRGRRKQEAGQISLTEAMVAGVASTLIVGATALSMQSTAKIINTSADKATLRQNTVNGMRLMRTEVERGLHLIVHNANPFPDAEQHLNLQNPRYSDVLSKCTNLAGTKLFKPLFGIKMVELSKPVVYGLASNNNSYGYTIQRCGPPLKLDGSFDETEELFLSNILEQIAALPSMCGEEPCPPQPVNEILSQIDFSFNQGVTPFRSPREPALRMETDSNFKLMKFIDPTPDTDNEPTSQPFPITASYLQKTKNGVDITKQNVYFTAFARADKRLNNTDEVMEGGVLSGAFFQNITSSNVRFVIDGSGSMSACVMWGDGYGIYRTFYDPKKGRYKETNRICALTRMEALISEMTMLIGALPNTTKMGITSFSSDGYTNHKSWTDSTTNLVSLGADGKRDSAIEFVNTLNDDKVTSWGGTDPWDSIQQSFDDTETDTLYFLTDGKPNKDPNGGKWSRKDETRTAERYSSKNEGRTHNGSNQPLIVNTTSIGMESSWLTQLALLTNGSYNQIDEITVANNSNNGHGNNLDDCDPSNPSANFDHCNNEDDIELSGKTP
;
A
#
# COMPACT_ATOMS: atom_id res chain seq x y z
N MET A 1 0.00 -48.69 -56.71
CA MET A 1 1.41 -48.46 -56.32
C MET A 1 1.41 -48.26 -54.81
N THR A 2 1.58 -49.36 -54.05
CA THR A 2 2.77 -49.66 -53.19
C THR A 2 2.98 -48.65 -52.05
N SER A 3 3.21 -48.94 -50.77
CA SER A 3 3.04 -50.08 -49.82
C SER A 3 4.07 -49.85 -48.69
N LEU A 4 3.71 -50.12 -47.41
CA LEU A 4 4.59 -50.35 -46.23
C LEU A 4 5.43 -49.16 -45.69
N GLN A 5 5.92 -49.07 -44.43
CA GLN A 5 5.65 -49.56 -43.06
C GLN A 5 6.85 -49.07 -42.18
N VAL A 6 6.67 -48.85 -40.86
CA VAL A 6 7.69 -48.89 -39.75
C VAL A 6 8.69 -47.70 -39.63
N ALA A 7 8.58 -46.83 -38.59
CA ALA A 7 9.24 -46.82 -37.24
C ALA A 7 10.76 -46.43 -37.29
N LEU A 8 11.41 -45.63 -36.42
CA LEU A 8 11.41 -45.43 -34.96
C LEU A 8 12.36 -44.25 -34.59
N LYS A 9 12.07 -43.55 -33.46
CA LYS A 9 13.00 -42.85 -32.52
C LYS A 9 13.77 -41.61 -33.01
N THR A 10 14.02 -40.53 -32.26
CA THR A 10 13.78 -40.10 -30.86
C THR A 10 14.16 -38.63 -30.78
N SER A 11 13.35 -37.78 -30.16
CA SER A 11 13.85 -36.55 -29.52
C SER A 11 12.87 -36.16 -28.42
N LYS A 12 13.23 -36.50 -27.18
CA LYS A 12 12.61 -35.97 -25.97
C LYS A 12 12.93 -34.47 -25.92
N ARG A 13 11.99 -33.60 -26.23
CA ARG A 13 12.03 -32.21 -25.78
C ARG A 13 11.27 -32.11 -24.47
N GLY A 14 12.02 -32.01 -23.37
CA GLY A 14 11.47 -31.62 -22.07
C GLY A 14 10.82 -30.24 -22.19
N ARG A 15 9.54 -30.16 -21.88
CA ARG A 15 8.86 -28.89 -21.60
C ARG A 15 9.46 -28.33 -20.31
N ARG A 16 10.39 -27.37 -20.43
CA ARG A 16 10.63 -26.40 -19.35
C ARG A 16 9.31 -25.67 -19.14
N LYS A 17 8.72 -25.81 -17.94
CA LYS A 17 7.72 -24.87 -17.44
C LYS A 17 8.43 -23.51 -17.41
N GLN A 18 7.98 -22.57 -18.23
CA GLN A 18 8.22 -21.15 -17.95
C GLN A 18 7.42 -20.85 -16.68
N GLU A 19 8.13 -20.62 -15.58
CA GLU A 19 7.56 -19.88 -14.46
C GLU A 19 7.22 -18.49 -15.00
N ALA A 20 5.92 -18.23 -15.13
CA ALA A 20 5.44 -16.90 -15.43
C ALA A 20 5.81 -16.01 -14.24
N GLY A 21 6.60 -14.97 -14.50
CA GLY A 21 6.92 -13.93 -13.53
C GLY A 21 5.63 -13.41 -12.90
N GLN A 22 5.57 -13.43 -11.57
CA GLN A 22 4.44 -12.94 -10.80
C GLN A 22 4.40 -11.42 -10.88
N ILE A 23 3.53 -10.89 -11.72
CA ILE A 23 3.27 -9.45 -11.82
C ILE A 23 2.49 -9.02 -10.58
N SER A 24 3.04 -8.09 -9.81
CA SER A 24 2.37 -7.53 -8.63
C SER A 24 1.11 -6.72 -9.01
N LEU A 25 0.17 -6.54 -8.08
CA LEU A 25 -1.03 -5.73 -8.29
C LEU A 25 -0.73 -4.29 -8.75
N THR A 26 0.42 -3.73 -8.35
CA THR A 26 0.87 -2.40 -8.76
C THR A 26 1.37 -2.38 -10.21
N GLU A 27 2.08 -3.41 -10.68
CA GLU A 27 2.56 -3.49 -12.08
C GLU A 27 1.45 -3.86 -13.08
N ALA A 28 0.62 -4.86 -12.78
CA ALA A 28 -0.43 -5.33 -13.69
C ALA A 28 -1.46 -4.24 -14.02
N MET A 29 -1.62 -3.28 -13.11
CA MET A 29 -2.62 -2.22 -13.22
C MET A 29 -2.08 -0.94 -13.85
N VAL A 30 -0.77 -0.67 -13.88
CA VAL A 30 -0.24 0.45 -14.67
C VAL A 30 -0.54 0.23 -16.17
N ALA A 31 -0.48 -1.02 -16.62
CA ALA A 31 -0.94 -1.44 -17.95
C ALA A 31 -2.45 -1.29 -18.19
N GLY A 32 -3.28 -1.39 -17.14
CA GLY A 32 -4.73 -1.20 -17.23
C GLY A 32 -5.21 0.25 -17.04
N VAL A 33 -4.55 1.04 -16.19
CA VAL A 33 -4.94 2.41 -15.82
C VAL A 33 -4.64 3.40 -16.94
N ALA A 34 -3.62 3.16 -17.76
CA ALA A 34 -3.36 3.98 -18.94
C ALA A 34 -4.44 3.83 -20.04
N SER A 35 -5.44 2.94 -19.86
CA SER A 35 -6.68 2.92 -20.66
C SER A 35 -7.73 3.93 -20.19
N THR A 36 -7.51 4.61 -19.06
CA THR A 36 -8.45 5.58 -18.46
C THR A 36 -7.77 6.90 -18.09
N LEU A 37 -6.88 7.38 -18.96
CA LEU A 37 -6.54 8.80 -19.01
C LEU A 37 -7.75 9.53 -19.62
N ILE A 38 -8.84 9.67 -18.86
CA ILE A 38 -9.95 10.54 -19.24
C ILE A 38 -9.44 11.98 -19.05
N VAL A 39 -8.90 12.51 -20.14
CA VAL A 39 -8.84 13.94 -20.40
C VAL A 39 -10.29 14.45 -20.43
N GLY A 40 -10.76 14.99 -19.30
CA GLY A 40 -12.13 15.47 -19.12
C GLY A 40 -12.21 16.99 -19.14
N ALA A 41 -11.94 17.62 -20.28
CA ALA A 41 -12.43 18.96 -20.54
C ALA A 41 -13.96 18.91 -20.77
N THR A 42 -14.67 19.89 -20.22
CA THR A 42 -16.07 20.28 -20.43
C THR A 42 -17.18 19.58 -19.60
N ALA A 43 -17.92 20.45 -18.90
CA ALA A 43 -19.21 20.22 -18.31
C ALA A 43 -20.30 20.10 -19.39
N LEU A 44 -21.37 19.34 -19.13
CA LEU A 44 -22.77 19.83 -19.13
C LEU A 44 -23.80 18.73 -18.84
N SER A 45 -24.76 19.11 -17.98
CA SER A 45 -26.15 18.65 -17.82
C SER A 45 -26.47 17.17 -17.57
N MET A 46 -27.15 16.90 -16.45
CA MET A 46 -28.50 16.31 -16.47
C MET A 46 -29.19 16.55 -15.11
N GLN A 47 -30.23 17.40 -15.12
CA GLN A 47 -31.22 17.49 -14.06
C GLN A 47 -32.39 16.57 -14.41
N SER A 48 -32.70 15.61 -13.54
CA SER A 48 -34.01 15.47 -12.88
C SER A 48 -34.17 14.03 -12.35
N THR A 49 -34.69 13.90 -11.12
CA THR A 49 -34.98 12.65 -10.38
C THR A 49 -33.82 11.99 -9.61
N ALA A 50 -32.98 12.76 -8.91
CA ALA A 50 -31.74 12.23 -8.31
C ALA A 50 -31.36 12.87 -6.96
N LYS A 51 -32.14 12.63 -5.89
CA LYS A 51 -31.74 13.05 -4.52
C LYS A 51 -31.13 11.93 -3.67
N ILE A 52 -31.31 10.65 -4.05
CA ILE A 52 -30.71 9.49 -3.36
C ILE A 52 -29.66 8.79 -4.24
N ILE A 53 -29.78 8.88 -5.56
CA ILE A 53 -28.83 8.28 -6.53
C ILE A 53 -27.56 9.13 -6.72
N ASN A 54 -27.62 10.45 -6.50
CA ASN A 54 -26.47 11.33 -6.68
C ASN A 54 -25.42 11.21 -5.57
N THR A 55 -25.82 11.02 -4.32
CA THR A 55 -24.89 10.88 -3.17
C THR A 55 -24.07 9.60 -3.26
N SER A 56 -24.71 8.47 -3.64
CA SER A 56 -24.04 7.19 -3.80
C SER A 56 -23.07 7.20 -5.01
N ALA A 57 -23.48 7.78 -6.14
CA ALA A 57 -22.62 7.96 -7.30
C ALA A 57 -21.43 8.90 -6.99
N ASP A 58 -21.68 10.05 -6.36
CA ASP A 58 -20.66 11.02 -5.97
C ASP A 58 -19.61 10.41 -5.02
N LYS A 59 -20.06 9.58 -4.07
CA LYS A 59 -19.20 8.86 -3.13
C LYS A 59 -18.39 7.77 -3.83
N ALA A 60 -19.00 7.00 -4.73
CA ALA A 60 -18.30 5.99 -5.51
C ALA A 60 -17.21 6.61 -6.41
N THR A 61 -17.52 7.72 -7.08
CA THR A 61 -16.54 8.47 -7.88
C THR A 61 -15.40 9.03 -7.03
N LEU A 62 -15.71 9.66 -5.89
CA LEU A 62 -14.67 10.15 -4.96
C LEU A 62 -13.74 9.01 -4.53
N ARG A 63 -14.31 7.88 -4.14
CA ARG A 63 -13.55 6.70 -3.72
C ARG A 63 -12.66 6.16 -4.83
N GLN A 64 -13.20 5.97 -6.04
CA GLN A 64 -12.44 5.44 -7.16
C GLN A 64 -11.27 6.36 -7.54
N ASN A 65 -11.51 7.68 -7.57
CA ASN A 65 -10.45 8.66 -7.83
C ASN A 65 -9.38 8.63 -6.73
N THR A 66 -9.80 8.52 -5.47
CA THR A 66 -8.90 8.43 -4.31
C THR A 66 -8.02 7.19 -4.38
N VAL A 67 -8.61 6.02 -4.64
CA VAL A 67 -7.88 4.75 -4.75
C VAL A 67 -6.90 4.77 -5.93
N ASN A 68 -7.33 5.26 -7.09
CA ASN A 68 -6.47 5.35 -8.27
C ASN A 68 -5.30 6.32 -8.04
N GLY A 69 -5.57 7.50 -7.46
CA GLY A 69 -4.55 8.48 -7.13
C GLY A 69 -3.55 7.98 -6.10
N MET A 70 -4.02 7.39 -5.00
CA MET A 70 -3.13 6.78 -3.99
C MET A 70 -2.30 5.64 -4.58
N ARG A 71 -2.87 4.80 -5.44
CA ARG A 71 -2.13 3.72 -6.12
C ARG A 71 -1.01 4.27 -6.99
N LEU A 72 -1.31 5.28 -7.81
CA LEU A 72 -0.31 5.94 -8.65
C LEU A 72 0.82 6.52 -7.79
N MET A 73 0.47 7.31 -6.77
CA MET A 73 1.43 7.90 -5.86
C MET A 73 2.28 6.85 -5.13
N ARG A 74 1.66 5.76 -4.68
CA ARG A 74 2.36 4.63 -4.06
C ARG A 74 3.36 4.00 -5.01
N THR A 75 2.93 3.66 -6.24
CA THR A 75 3.81 3.03 -7.24
C THR A 75 5.02 3.91 -7.56
N GLU A 76 4.83 5.23 -7.66
CA GLU A 76 5.95 6.14 -7.89
C GLU A 76 6.88 6.25 -6.70
N VAL A 77 6.35 6.37 -5.48
CA VAL A 77 7.17 6.34 -4.26
C VAL A 77 7.98 5.04 -4.25
N GLU A 78 7.36 3.89 -4.50
CA GLU A 78 8.00 2.57 -4.46
C GLU A 78 9.09 2.37 -5.51
N ARG A 79 8.94 2.94 -6.70
CA ARG A 79 9.96 2.96 -7.75
C ARG A 79 11.02 4.07 -7.55
N GLY A 80 10.84 4.93 -6.56
CA GLY A 80 11.78 5.96 -6.18
C GLY A 80 13.03 5.40 -5.49
N LEU A 81 14.14 6.13 -5.61
CA LEU A 81 15.36 5.95 -4.83
C LEU A 81 15.20 6.50 -3.40
N HIS A 82 14.66 7.72 -3.31
CA HIS A 82 14.35 8.44 -2.08
C HIS A 82 13.37 9.58 -2.38
N LEU A 83 12.81 10.13 -1.33
CA LEU A 83 12.01 11.34 -1.29
C LEU A 83 12.92 12.57 -1.16
N ILE A 84 12.46 13.66 -1.75
CA ILE A 84 13.08 14.97 -1.66
C ILE A 84 12.08 15.84 -0.91
N VAL A 85 12.45 16.39 0.24
CA VAL A 85 11.52 17.12 1.10
C VAL A 85 12.05 18.49 1.46
N HIS A 86 11.16 19.38 1.87
CA HIS A 86 11.58 20.58 2.58
C HIS A 86 11.71 20.23 4.06
N ASN A 87 12.91 20.33 4.63
CA ASN A 87 13.17 20.08 6.04
C ASN A 87 13.43 21.42 6.74
N ALA A 88 12.90 21.58 7.96
CA ALA A 88 13.08 22.78 8.77
C ALA A 88 14.56 22.96 9.16
N ASN A 89 15.27 21.85 9.36
CA ASN A 89 16.72 21.86 9.58
C ASN A 89 17.45 21.68 8.24
N PRO A 90 18.54 22.43 8.00
CA PRO A 90 19.33 22.26 6.79
C PRO A 90 19.98 20.88 6.76
N PHE A 91 20.04 20.31 5.56
CA PHE A 91 20.75 19.05 5.32
C PHE A 91 22.27 19.26 5.39
N PRO A 92 23.04 18.26 5.84
CA PRO A 92 24.49 18.22 5.62
C PRO A 92 24.83 18.26 4.12
N ASP A 93 26.03 18.70 3.77
CA ASP A 93 26.45 18.87 2.36
C ASP A 93 26.29 17.61 1.51
N ALA A 94 26.60 16.44 2.08
CA ALA A 94 26.44 15.14 1.41
C ALA A 94 24.98 14.79 1.08
N GLU A 95 24.04 15.34 1.84
CA GLU A 95 22.60 15.05 1.78
C GLU A 95 21.78 16.18 1.16
N GLN A 96 22.44 17.22 0.63
CA GLN A 96 21.76 18.34 -0.02
C GLN A 96 20.86 17.89 -1.18
N HIS A 97 21.09 16.71 -1.75
CA HIS A 97 20.23 16.12 -2.77
C HIS A 97 18.82 15.75 -2.26
N LEU A 98 18.63 15.61 -0.95
CA LEU A 98 17.33 15.34 -0.31
C LEU A 98 16.54 16.64 -0.06
N ASN A 99 17.18 17.79 -0.15
CA ASN A 99 16.54 19.08 0.06
C ASN A 99 15.76 19.54 -1.18
N LEU A 100 14.44 19.71 -1.04
CA LEU A 100 13.58 20.21 -2.11
C LEU A 100 13.96 21.62 -2.58
N GLN A 101 14.58 22.41 -1.70
CA GLN A 101 15.07 23.75 -2.02
C GLN A 101 16.46 23.75 -2.68
N ASN A 102 17.05 22.59 -2.94
CA ASN A 102 18.34 22.53 -3.62
C ASN A 102 18.25 23.20 -5.01
N PRO A 103 19.20 24.08 -5.38
CA PRO A 103 19.20 24.76 -6.68
C PRO A 103 19.04 23.82 -7.89
N ARG A 104 19.47 22.56 -7.78
CA ARG A 104 19.30 21.53 -8.82
C ARG A 104 17.84 21.25 -9.20
N TYR A 105 16.89 21.53 -8.31
CA TYR A 105 15.46 21.28 -8.53
C TYR A 105 14.68 22.54 -8.93
N SER A 106 15.34 23.70 -8.95
CA SER A 106 14.69 25.00 -9.20
C SER A 106 13.98 25.08 -10.56
N ASP A 107 14.56 24.50 -11.63
CA ASP A 107 13.93 24.43 -12.96
C ASP A 107 12.62 23.64 -12.93
N VAL A 108 12.60 22.47 -12.28
CA VAL A 108 11.41 21.62 -12.18
C VAL A 108 10.33 22.30 -11.36
N LEU A 109 10.68 22.83 -10.18
CA LEU A 109 9.73 23.52 -9.31
C LEU A 109 9.12 24.76 -10.00
N SER A 110 9.94 25.51 -10.73
CA SER A 110 9.47 26.67 -11.51
C SER A 110 8.51 26.24 -12.61
N LYS A 111 8.82 25.16 -13.34
CA LYS A 111 7.92 24.60 -14.36
C LYS A 111 6.60 24.13 -13.77
N CYS A 112 6.60 23.40 -12.65
CA CYS A 112 5.38 22.97 -11.98
C CYS A 112 4.52 24.16 -11.55
N THR A 113 5.14 25.20 -11.00
CA THR A 113 4.46 26.44 -10.61
C THR A 113 3.87 27.17 -11.81
N ASN A 114 4.61 27.26 -12.92
CA ASN A 114 4.15 27.89 -14.15
C ASN A 114 2.98 27.11 -14.79
N LEU A 115 3.03 25.78 -14.78
CA LEU A 115 1.95 24.91 -15.28
C LEU A 115 0.66 25.07 -14.46
N ALA A 116 0.77 25.38 -13.17
CA ALA A 116 -0.39 25.61 -12.31
C ALA A 116 -1.10 26.94 -12.64
N GLY A 117 -0.39 27.86 -13.29
CA GLY A 117 -0.92 29.13 -13.78
C GLY A 117 -1.44 30.01 -12.65
N THR A 118 -2.75 30.26 -12.64
CA THR A 118 -3.40 31.05 -11.58
C THR A 118 -3.69 30.27 -10.31
N LYS A 119 -3.58 28.93 -10.35
CA LYS A 119 -3.64 28.11 -9.15
C LYS A 119 -2.26 28.05 -8.52
N LEU A 120 -2.21 28.14 -7.20
CA LEU A 120 -0.97 27.91 -6.47
C LEU A 120 -0.63 26.42 -6.52
N PHE A 121 0.62 26.11 -6.79
CA PHE A 121 1.20 24.78 -6.58
C PHE A 121 2.23 24.90 -5.46
N LYS A 122 1.87 24.44 -4.25
CA LYS A 122 2.75 24.42 -3.08
C LYS A 122 3.43 23.05 -3.00
N PRO A 123 4.73 22.91 -3.29
CA PRO A 123 5.40 21.62 -3.25
C PRO A 123 5.30 21.00 -1.85
N LEU A 124 4.94 19.71 -1.79
CA LEU A 124 4.87 18.91 -0.57
C LEU A 124 6.12 18.04 -0.44
N PHE A 125 6.42 17.27 -1.48
CA PHE A 125 7.60 16.42 -1.60
C PHE A 125 7.88 16.11 -3.07
N GLY A 126 9.11 15.73 -3.36
CA GLY A 126 9.52 15.14 -4.63
C GLY A 126 9.93 13.69 -4.46
N ILE A 127 9.99 12.96 -5.56
CA ILE A 127 10.46 11.58 -5.62
C ILE A 127 11.59 11.54 -6.64
N LYS A 128 12.78 11.15 -6.18
CA LYS A 128 13.91 10.90 -7.08
C LYS A 128 13.76 9.51 -7.68
N MET A 129 13.41 9.42 -8.95
CA MET A 129 13.37 8.13 -9.66
C MET A 129 14.76 7.71 -10.12
N VAL A 130 14.98 6.40 -10.28
CA VAL A 130 16.18 5.84 -10.94
C VAL A 130 16.22 6.25 -12.40
N GLU A 131 15.09 6.07 -13.08
CA GLU A 131 14.92 6.24 -14.52
C GLU A 131 14.85 7.71 -14.95
N LEU A 132 14.66 8.63 -13.99
CA LEU A 132 14.49 10.06 -14.28
C LEU A 132 15.68 10.89 -13.86
N SER A 133 16.12 11.79 -14.71
CA SER A 133 17.08 12.85 -14.38
C SER A 133 16.50 13.83 -13.36
N LYS A 134 15.24 14.24 -13.56
CA LYS A 134 14.46 15.19 -12.75
C LYS A 134 13.46 14.47 -11.85
N PRO A 135 13.19 14.97 -10.64
CA PRO A 135 12.22 14.32 -9.76
C PRO A 135 10.77 14.51 -10.24
N VAL A 136 9.90 13.58 -9.86
CA VAL A 136 8.46 13.81 -9.88
C VAL A 136 8.09 14.59 -8.62
N VAL A 137 7.32 15.68 -8.74
CA VAL A 137 6.98 16.55 -7.61
C VAL A 137 5.50 16.47 -7.30
N TYR A 138 5.16 16.22 -6.05
CA TYR A 138 3.81 16.29 -5.53
C TYR A 138 3.61 17.62 -4.81
N GLY A 139 2.56 18.34 -5.15
CA GLY A 139 2.24 19.65 -4.59
C GLY A 139 0.76 19.79 -4.25
N LEU A 140 0.46 20.64 -3.28
CA LEU A 140 -0.90 20.99 -2.91
C LEU A 140 -1.36 22.21 -3.70
N ALA A 141 -2.59 22.15 -4.20
CA ALA A 141 -3.26 23.23 -4.90
C ALA A 141 -4.69 23.42 -4.39
N SER A 142 -5.30 24.56 -4.71
CA SER A 142 -6.74 24.77 -4.49
C SER A 142 -7.56 23.93 -5.47
N ASN A 143 -8.66 23.35 -5.00
CA ASN A 143 -9.62 22.66 -5.86
C ASN A 143 -10.35 23.64 -6.81
N ASN A 144 -10.89 23.13 -7.92
CA ASN A 144 -11.63 23.91 -8.93
C ASN A 144 -12.83 24.69 -8.37
N ASN A 145 -13.43 24.19 -7.28
CA ASN A 145 -14.55 24.83 -6.60
C ASN A 145 -14.13 25.81 -5.50
N SER A 146 -12.83 26.00 -5.24
CA SER A 146 -12.26 26.91 -4.22
C SER A 146 -12.65 26.62 -2.75
N TYR A 147 -13.27 25.47 -2.45
CA TYR A 147 -13.71 25.10 -1.10
C TYR A 147 -12.86 24.02 -0.43
N GLY A 148 -11.80 23.53 -1.10
CA GLY A 148 -10.91 22.51 -0.55
C GLY A 148 -9.60 22.44 -1.31
N TYR A 149 -8.82 21.42 -1.00
CA TYR A 149 -7.48 21.24 -1.52
C TYR A 149 -7.40 20.02 -2.44
N THR A 150 -6.36 19.98 -3.28
CA THR A 150 -6.04 18.85 -4.15
C THR A 150 -4.54 18.62 -4.16
N ILE A 151 -4.11 17.35 -4.08
CA ILE A 151 -2.72 16.99 -4.36
C ILE A 151 -2.59 16.81 -5.87
N GLN A 152 -1.65 17.53 -6.47
CA GLN A 152 -1.28 17.44 -7.86
C GLN A 152 0.11 16.83 -8.00
N ARG A 153 0.26 15.92 -8.95
CA ARG A 153 1.55 15.41 -9.43
C ARG A 153 2.01 16.28 -10.58
N CYS A 154 3.28 16.67 -10.54
CA CYS A 154 4.01 17.33 -11.60
C CYS A 154 5.16 16.42 -12.03
N GLY A 155 5.14 15.93 -13.26
CA GLY A 155 6.15 15.00 -13.74
C GLY A 155 5.96 14.61 -15.19
N PRO A 156 6.90 13.84 -15.77
CA PRO A 156 6.75 13.27 -17.10
C PRO A 156 5.57 12.27 -17.16
N PRO A 157 5.01 12.02 -18.34
CA PRO A 157 3.95 11.04 -18.52
C PRO A 157 4.43 9.61 -18.31
N LEU A 158 3.50 8.79 -17.84
CA LEU A 158 3.69 7.34 -17.68
C LEU A 158 3.09 6.65 -18.90
N LYS A 159 3.91 5.83 -19.55
CA LYS A 159 3.47 4.95 -20.64
C LYS A 159 2.62 3.81 -20.11
N LEU A 160 1.94 3.11 -21.02
CA LEU A 160 1.14 1.92 -20.71
C LEU A 160 1.98 0.82 -20.04
N ASP A 161 3.26 0.70 -20.37
CA ASP A 161 4.18 -0.25 -19.73
C ASP A 161 4.74 0.25 -18.37
N GLY A 162 4.32 1.44 -17.94
CA GLY A 162 4.78 2.08 -16.71
C GLY A 162 6.12 2.79 -16.81
N SER A 163 6.81 2.75 -17.95
CA SER A 163 8.02 3.56 -18.14
C SER A 163 7.67 5.05 -18.25
N PHE A 164 8.60 5.91 -17.84
CA PHE A 164 8.43 7.34 -18.03
C PHE A 164 8.85 7.77 -19.44
N ASP A 165 8.14 8.73 -20.01
CA ASP A 165 8.64 9.45 -21.17
C ASP A 165 9.35 10.75 -20.74
N GLU A 166 10.68 10.69 -20.61
CA GLU A 166 11.48 11.88 -20.30
C GLU A 166 11.54 12.91 -21.44
N THR A 167 11.15 12.52 -22.66
CA THR A 167 11.20 13.40 -23.83
C THR A 167 9.96 14.28 -23.94
N GLU A 168 8.86 13.89 -23.29
CA GLU A 168 7.63 14.67 -23.22
C GLU A 168 7.68 15.76 -22.14
N GLU A 169 6.91 16.83 -22.35
CA GLU A 169 6.84 17.93 -21.40
C GLU A 169 6.21 17.50 -20.07
N LEU A 170 6.66 18.12 -18.97
CA LEU A 170 6.04 17.95 -17.66
C LEU A 170 4.58 18.42 -17.71
N PHE A 171 3.70 17.72 -17.01
CA PHE A 171 2.30 18.11 -16.89
C PHE A 171 1.82 17.95 -15.44
N LEU A 172 0.73 18.63 -15.12
CA LEU A 172 0.04 18.49 -13.84
C LEU A 172 -1.12 17.51 -13.95
N SER A 173 -1.19 16.55 -13.03
CA SER A 173 -2.35 15.68 -12.86
C SER A 173 -2.88 15.74 -11.44
N ASN A 174 -4.20 15.76 -11.28
CA ASN A 174 -4.82 15.66 -9.96
C ASN A 174 -4.71 14.21 -9.47
N ILE A 175 -4.16 14.04 -8.27
CA ILE A 175 -3.96 12.73 -7.63
C ILE A 175 -5.04 12.52 -6.58
N LEU A 176 -5.16 13.44 -5.63
CA LEU A 176 -6.19 13.38 -4.59
C LEU A 176 -6.98 14.67 -4.60
N GLU A 177 -8.26 14.59 -4.95
CA GLU A 177 -9.17 15.74 -4.94
C GLU A 177 -10.00 15.76 -3.65
N GLN A 178 -10.58 16.93 -3.34
CA GLN A 178 -11.49 17.11 -2.20
C GLN A 178 -10.83 16.86 -0.84
N ILE A 179 -9.52 17.13 -0.70
CA ILE A 179 -8.89 17.18 0.62
C ILE A 179 -9.60 18.27 1.41
N ALA A 180 -10.17 17.88 2.53
CA ALA A 180 -11.04 18.76 3.30
C ALA A 180 -10.26 19.93 3.89
N ALA A 181 -10.95 21.05 4.11
CA ALA A 181 -10.47 22.07 5.03
C ALA A 181 -10.90 21.65 6.45
N LEU A 182 -10.00 21.75 7.43
CA LEU A 182 -10.36 21.51 8.82
C LEU A 182 -11.49 22.47 9.24
N PRO A 183 -12.44 22.03 10.09
CA PRO A 183 -13.62 22.83 10.36
C PRO A 183 -13.27 24.20 10.96
N SER A 184 -13.98 25.22 10.49
CA SER A 184 -13.66 26.63 10.66
C SER A 184 -14.20 27.20 11.98
N MET A 185 -13.91 26.57 13.11
CA MET A 185 -14.24 27.13 14.43
C MET A 185 -12.96 27.74 15.03
N CYS A 186 -12.99 29.04 15.26
CA CYS A 186 -11.91 29.80 15.89
C CYS A 186 -12.33 30.14 17.32
N GLY A 187 -12.48 29.10 18.16
CA GLY A 187 -13.17 29.18 19.45
C GLY A 187 -14.66 28.83 19.30
N GLU A 188 -15.56 29.66 19.83
CA GLU A 188 -17.01 29.50 19.68
C GLU A 188 -17.57 30.14 18.40
N GLU A 189 -16.78 30.95 17.69
CA GLU A 189 -17.21 31.67 16.49
C GLU A 189 -16.65 31.05 15.19
N PRO A 190 -17.37 31.19 14.06
CA PRO A 190 -16.85 30.83 12.75
C PRO A 190 -15.62 31.68 12.40
N CYS A 191 -14.55 31.04 11.95
CA CYS A 191 -13.36 31.73 11.48
C CYS A 191 -13.71 32.69 10.31
N PRO A 192 -13.09 33.89 10.23
CA PRO A 192 -13.31 34.82 9.14
C PRO A 192 -13.07 34.17 7.78
N PRO A 193 -13.89 34.44 6.74
CA PRO A 193 -13.68 33.88 5.42
C PRO A 193 -12.39 34.43 4.80
N GLN A 194 -11.59 33.55 4.22
CA GLN A 194 -10.34 33.86 3.50
C GLN A 194 -10.25 32.95 2.27
N PRO A 195 -9.74 33.44 1.13
CA PRO A 195 -9.53 32.60 -0.04
C PRO A 195 -8.60 31.41 0.28
N VAL A 196 -8.93 30.21 -0.21
CA VAL A 196 -8.10 29.00 -0.02
C VAL A 196 -6.66 29.20 -0.53
N ASN A 197 -6.48 29.97 -1.60
CA ASN A 197 -5.14 30.29 -2.11
C ASN A 197 -4.32 31.14 -1.13
N GLU A 198 -4.94 32.06 -0.39
CA GLU A 198 -4.25 32.86 0.61
C GLU A 198 -3.75 31.96 1.75
N ILE A 199 -4.62 31.09 2.26
CA ILE A 199 -4.28 30.08 3.27
C ILE A 199 -3.14 29.19 2.74
N LEU A 200 -3.29 28.62 1.54
CA LEU A 200 -2.29 27.75 0.91
C LEU A 200 -0.91 28.40 0.76
N SER A 201 -0.86 29.71 0.48
CA SER A 201 0.42 30.41 0.36
C SER A 201 1.19 30.49 1.68
N GLN A 202 0.47 30.53 2.81
CA GLN A 202 1.03 30.72 4.16
C GLN A 202 1.33 29.39 4.87
N ILE A 203 0.71 28.29 4.44
CA ILE A 203 0.92 26.99 5.09
C ILE A 203 2.37 26.52 4.95
N ASP A 204 2.91 26.04 6.07
CA ASP A 204 4.19 25.36 6.15
C ASP A 204 4.02 23.83 6.10
N PHE A 205 4.79 23.22 5.18
CA PHE A 205 4.92 21.77 5.01
C PHE A 205 6.36 21.31 5.24
N SER A 206 7.20 22.13 5.89
CA SER A 206 8.53 21.73 6.31
C SER A 206 8.46 20.58 7.29
N PHE A 207 9.17 19.50 6.99
CA PHE A 207 9.34 18.40 7.92
C PHE A 207 10.23 18.85 9.07
N ASN A 208 9.90 18.45 10.29
CA ASN A 208 10.76 18.56 11.47
C ASN A 208 10.67 17.25 12.23
N GLN A 209 11.81 16.62 12.51
CA GLN A 209 11.86 15.27 13.10
C GLN A 209 10.97 14.26 12.35
N GLY A 210 10.98 14.33 11.01
CA GLY A 210 10.22 13.42 10.16
C GLY A 210 8.72 13.73 10.03
N VAL A 211 8.18 14.77 10.67
CA VAL A 211 6.75 15.12 10.56
C VAL A 211 6.52 16.56 10.15
N THR A 212 5.47 16.80 9.38
CA THR A 212 4.98 18.17 9.11
C THR A 212 4.17 18.72 10.30
N PRO A 213 4.01 20.05 10.44
CA PRO A 213 3.24 20.66 11.54
C PRO A 213 1.78 20.18 11.60
N PHE A 214 1.19 20.28 12.79
CA PHE A 214 -0.26 20.14 12.97
C PHE A 214 -1.01 21.22 12.18
N ARG A 215 -2.24 20.90 11.80
CA ARG A 215 -3.06 21.74 10.94
C ARG A 215 -4.05 22.57 11.76
N SER A 216 -4.17 23.83 11.38
CA SER A 216 -5.09 24.79 12.00
C SER A 216 -6.47 24.78 11.31
N PRO A 217 -7.51 25.38 11.92
CA PRO A 217 -8.80 25.55 11.24
C PRO A 217 -8.63 26.11 9.82
N ARG A 218 -9.38 25.55 8.87
CA ARG A 218 -9.37 25.88 7.43
C ARG A 218 -8.14 25.44 6.64
N GLU A 219 -7.06 25.02 7.29
CA GLU A 219 -5.95 24.33 6.64
C GLU A 219 -6.38 22.94 6.13
N PRO A 220 -5.63 22.32 5.20
CA PRO A 220 -5.99 21.00 4.70
C PRO A 220 -5.98 19.95 5.81
N ALA A 221 -6.93 19.02 5.76
CA ALA A 221 -6.95 17.80 6.54
C ALA A 221 -5.90 16.80 6.04
N LEU A 222 -4.63 17.24 6.00
CA LEU A 222 -3.48 16.52 5.52
C LEU A 222 -2.25 16.84 6.38
N ARG A 223 -1.64 15.78 6.91
CA ARG A 223 -0.33 15.87 7.55
C ARG A 223 0.48 14.63 7.18
N MET A 224 1.78 14.85 6.99
CA MET A 224 2.69 13.83 6.48
C MET A 224 3.78 13.50 7.49
N GLU A 225 4.21 12.25 7.43
CA GLU A 225 5.35 11.67 8.13
C GLU A 225 6.30 11.02 7.10
N THR A 226 7.60 11.15 7.35
CA THR A 226 8.70 10.52 6.62
C THR A 226 9.74 9.97 7.60
N ASP A 227 10.50 8.97 7.18
CA ASP A 227 11.62 8.46 7.96
C ASP A 227 12.87 9.30 7.71
N SER A 228 13.91 9.03 8.48
CA SER A 228 15.16 9.78 8.43
C SER A 228 16.02 9.52 7.20
N ASN A 229 15.81 8.38 6.53
CA ASN A 229 16.42 8.12 5.23
C ASN A 229 15.60 8.73 4.10
N PHE A 230 14.48 9.40 4.41
CA PHE A 230 13.56 10.01 3.46
C PHE A 230 13.12 9.03 2.39
N LYS A 231 12.75 7.81 2.76
CA LYS A 231 12.21 6.79 1.85
C LYS A 231 10.74 6.51 2.13
N LEU A 232 10.22 6.82 3.32
CA LEU A 232 8.82 6.64 3.72
C LEU A 232 7.98 7.89 3.43
N MET A 233 6.79 7.71 2.87
CA MET A 233 5.73 8.72 2.86
C MET A 233 4.50 8.13 3.52
N LYS A 234 4.03 8.76 4.60
CA LYS A 234 2.85 8.36 5.36
C LYS A 234 1.93 9.54 5.61
N PHE A 235 0.62 9.34 5.49
CA PHE A 235 -0.38 10.32 5.95
C PHE A 235 -0.79 10.00 7.38
N ILE A 236 -0.80 11.02 8.22
CA ILE A 236 -1.07 10.92 9.65
C ILE A 236 -2.21 11.87 10.05
N ASP A 237 -2.61 11.80 11.32
CA ASP A 237 -3.60 12.70 11.90
C ASP A 237 -3.15 14.17 11.78
N PRO A 238 -3.94 15.03 11.12
CA PRO A 238 -3.62 16.44 10.99
C PRO A 238 -3.79 17.24 12.29
N THR A 239 -4.47 16.71 13.29
CA THR A 239 -4.75 17.39 14.57
C THR A 239 -3.92 16.85 15.73
N PRO A 240 -3.69 17.66 16.78
CA PRO A 240 -3.01 17.18 17.98
C PRO A 240 -3.87 16.17 18.74
N ASP A 241 -3.23 15.17 19.35
CA ASP A 241 -3.87 14.23 20.27
C ASP A 241 -4.52 15.02 21.41
N THR A 242 -5.84 15.12 21.37
CA THR A 242 -6.65 15.86 22.35
C THR A 242 -7.43 14.87 23.22
N ASP A 243 -6.75 13.84 23.71
CA ASP A 243 -7.34 12.85 24.62
C ASP A 243 -7.89 13.47 25.93
N ASN A 244 -7.64 14.75 26.20
CA ASN A 244 -8.02 15.43 27.46
C ASN A 244 -8.65 16.82 27.29
N GLU A 245 -8.95 17.29 26.09
CA GLU A 245 -9.56 18.62 25.88
C GLU A 245 -10.88 18.46 25.10
N PRO A 246 -12.02 18.98 25.60
CA PRO A 246 -13.26 19.00 24.85
C PRO A 246 -13.06 19.90 23.63
N THR A 247 -12.68 19.30 22.51
CA THR A 247 -12.61 20.04 21.25
C THR A 247 -14.02 20.49 20.89
N SER A 248 -14.19 21.77 20.57
CA SER A 248 -15.44 22.33 20.02
C SER A 248 -15.75 21.80 18.61
N GLN A 249 -15.09 20.72 18.20
CA GLN A 249 -15.21 20.08 16.92
C GLN A 249 -16.28 18.98 17.01
N PRO A 250 -17.25 18.94 16.08
CA PRO A 250 -18.36 18.00 16.16
C PRO A 250 -17.91 16.52 16.04
N PHE A 251 -16.68 16.25 15.61
CA PHE A 251 -16.11 14.90 15.50
C PHE A 251 -14.59 14.92 15.75
N PRO A 252 -14.03 13.95 16.51
CA PRO A 252 -12.59 13.79 16.61
C PRO A 252 -12.02 13.48 15.22
N ILE A 253 -10.99 14.22 14.83
CA ILE A 253 -10.24 14.00 13.60
C ILE A 253 -9.09 13.08 14.00
N THR A 254 -9.04 11.89 13.41
CA THR A 254 -8.06 10.85 13.76
C THR A 254 -7.20 10.44 12.56
N ALA A 255 -7.46 11.04 11.40
CA ALA A 255 -6.79 10.74 10.15
C ALA A 255 -6.94 11.91 9.17
N SER A 256 -6.02 11.98 8.20
CA SER A 256 -6.23 12.80 7.00
C SER A 256 -7.51 12.37 6.29
N TYR A 257 -8.29 13.30 5.72
CA TYR A 257 -9.60 12.96 5.14
C TYR A 257 -10.01 13.82 3.94
N LEU A 258 -10.84 13.23 3.09
CA LEU A 258 -11.50 13.91 1.98
C LEU A 258 -12.95 14.22 2.33
N GLN A 259 -13.46 15.32 1.81
CA GLN A 259 -14.83 15.76 2.04
C GLN A 259 -15.39 16.44 0.80
N LYS A 260 -16.50 15.90 0.29
CA LYS A 260 -17.27 16.56 -0.77
C LYS A 260 -18.40 17.34 -0.12
N THR A 261 -18.46 18.64 -0.37
CA THR A 261 -19.53 19.53 0.10
C THR A 261 -20.34 20.06 -1.07
N LYS A 262 -21.65 20.27 -0.88
CA LYS A 262 -22.50 20.99 -1.84
C LYS A 262 -23.37 21.97 -1.09
N ASN A 263 -23.29 23.24 -1.48
CA ASN A 263 -24.00 24.35 -0.82
C ASN A 263 -23.75 24.41 0.70
N GLY A 264 -22.51 24.15 1.14
CA GLY A 264 -22.14 24.15 2.56
C GLY A 264 -22.61 22.93 3.35
N VAL A 265 -23.26 21.94 2.70
CA VAL A 265 -23.68 20.69 3.32
C VAL A 265 -22.72 19.57 2.91
N ASP A 266 -22.30 18.78 3.90
CA ASP A 266 -21.49 17.59 3.70
C ASP A 266 -22.26 16.51 2.94
N ILE A 267 -21.72 16.12 1.79
CA ILE A 267 -22.25 15.01 0.99
C ILE A 267 -21.60 13.71 1.44
N THR A 268 -20.27 13.71 1.58
CA THR A 268 -19.50 12.52 1.96
C THR A 268 -18.17 12.90 2.59
N LYS A 269 -17.76 12.16 3.63
CA LYS A 269 -16.45 12.20 4.28
C LYS A 269 -15.79 10.83 4.13
N GLN A 270 -14.49 10.80 3.86
CA GLN A 270 -13.71 9.58 3.73
C GLN A 270 -12.31 9.78 4.32
N ASN A 271 -11.96 8.98 5.32
CA ASN A 271 -10.58 8.96 5.84
C ASN A 271 -9.62 8.39 4.79
N VAL A 272 -8.41 8.94 4.77
CA VAL A 272 -7.34 8.58 3.86
C VAL A 272 -6.17 8.05 4.66
N TYR A 273 -5.88 6.77 4.45
CA TYR A 273 -4.70 6.12 4.99
C TYR A 273 -3.77 5.84 3.82
N PHE A 274 -2.58 6.42 3.88
CA PHE A 274 -1.57 6.26 2.85
C PHE A 274 -0.23 5.97 3.51
N THR A 275 0.44 4.92 3.05
CA THR A 275 1.82 4.61 3.41
C THR A 275 2.51 3.99 2.21
N ALA A 276 3.63 4.56 1.78
CA ALA A 276 4.46 4.04 0.69
C ALA A 276 5.95 4.21 1.00
N PHE A 277 6.81 3.40 0.40
CA PHE A 277 8.25 3.42 0.66
C PHE A 277 9.08 3.28 -0.60
N ALA A 278 10.13 4.08 -0.75
CA ALA A 278 11.08 4.07 -1.85
C ALA A 278 12.04 2.87 -1.84
N ARG A 279 11.91 1.97 -2.81
CA ARG A 279 12.59 0.66 -2.83
C ARG A 279 13.74 0.55 -3.82
N ALA A 280 13.85 1.50 -4.76
CA ALA A 280 14.78 1.35 -5.86
C ALA A 280 16.25 1.44 -5.41
N ASP A 281 16.50 2.05 -4.26
CA ASP A 281 17.80 1.99 -3.60
C ASP A 281 17.87 0.82 -2.61
N LYS A 282 18.51 -0.27 -3.05
CA LYS A 282 18.76 -1.50 -2.27
C LYS A 282 19.72 -1.29 -1.09
N ARG A 283 20.36 -0.11 -0.94
CA ARG A 283 21.30 0.19 0.15
C ARG A 283 20.57 0.64 1.43
N LEU A 284 19.60 -0.16 1.87
CA LEU A 284 18.92 0.09 3.15
C LEU A 284 19.82 -0.17 4.37
N ASN A 285 21.02 -0.70 4.17
CA ASN A 285 21.90 -1.21 5.24
C ASN A 285 23.35 -0.69 5.08
N ASN A 286 23.57 0.63 5.11
CA ASN A 286 24.93 1.19 5.10
C ASN A 286 25.38 1.79 6.45
N THR A 287 24.65 1.49 7.52
CA THR A 287 25.14 1.63 8.88
C THR A 287 25.47 0.22 9.40
N ASP A 288 26.62 0.04 10.04
CA ASP A 288 27.10 -1.23 10.60
C ASP A 288 26.18 -1.83 11.70
N GLU A 289 25.01 -1.22 11.93
CA GLU A 289 23.87 -1.85 12.59
C GLU A 289 22.90 -2.33 11.51
N VAL A 290 22.79 -3.65 11.32
CA VAL A 290 21.67 -4.26 10.60
C VAL A 290 20.38 -3.84 11.31
N MET A 291 19.82 -2.68 10.93
CA MET A 291 18.63 -2.09 11.52
C MET A 291 17.42 -2.90 11.06
N GLU A 292 17.18 -3.91 11.89
CA GLU A 292 16.04 -4.81 12.00
C GLU A 292 14.72 -4.27 11.47
N GLY A 293 14.19 -4.93 10.44
CA GLY A 293 12.79 -4.79 10.07
C GLY A 293 12.46 -5.24 8.66
N GLY A 294 13.37 -5.07 7.71
CA GLY A 294 13.12 -5.28 6.29
C GLY A 294 12.00 -4.37 5.77
N VAL A 295 12.12 -3.84 4.57
CA VAL A 295 11.05 -3.02 3.99
C VAL A 295 9.90 -3.95 3.57
N LEU A 296 8.94 -4.15 4.47
CA LEU A 296 7.74 -4.97 4.26
C LEU A 296 6.53 -4.06 4.02
N SER A 297 6.53 -3.34 2.90
CA SER A 297 5.35 -2.58 2.47
C SER A 297 4.74 -3.23 1.21
N GLY A 298 3.41 -3.23 1.09
CA GLY A 298 2.72 -3.06 -0.20
C GLY A 298 2.61 -4.17 -1.22
N ALA A 299 2.71 -5.44 -0.82
CA ALA A 299 2.31 -6.55 -1.68
C ALA A 299 1.83 -7.75 -0.86
N PHE A 300 1.05 -7.50 0.19
CA PHE A 300 0.58 -8.57 1.08
C PHE A 300 -0.37 -9.53 0.37
N PHE A 301 -1.17 -9.02 -0.56
CA PHE A 301 -2.15 -9.83 -1.26
C PHE A 301 -1.82 -9.90 -2.75
N GLN A 302 -2.00 -11.10 -3.31
CA GLN A 302 -1.96 -11.29 -4.75
C GLN A 302 -3.23 -10.74 -5.41
N ASN A 303 -3.27 -10.68 -6.74
CA ASN A 303 -4.42 -10.14 -7.47
C ASN A 303 -5.71 -10.91 -7.13
N ILE A 304 -6.72 -10.19 -6.64
CA ILE A 304 -8.00 -10.78 -6.25
C ILE A 304 -8.89 -10.90 -7.47
N THR A 305 -9.05 -12.13 -7.93
CA THR A 305 -9.87 -12.46 -9.10
C THR A 305 -11.26 -13.01 -8.72
N SER A 306 -11.45 -13.42 -7.47
CA SER A 306 -12.71 -13.97 -6.98
C SER A 306 -13.73 -12.89 -6.61
N SER A 307 -15.02 -13.23 -6.77
CA SER A 307 -16.15 -12.41 -6.34
C SER A 307 -16.66 -12.75 -4.93
N ASN A 308 -16.28 -13.89 -4.32
CA ASN A 308 -16.75 -14.33 -3.00
C ASN A 308 -15.56 -14.68 -2.11
N VAL A 309 -15.06 -13.68 -1.38
CA VAL A 309 -13.76 -13.75 -0.71
C VAL A 309 -13.85 -13.61 0.80
N ARG A 310 -13.01 -14.34 1.54
CA ARG A 310 -12.73 -14.07 2.95
C ARG A 310 -11.28 -13.67 3.16
N PHE A 311 -11.08 -12.67 4.01
CA PHE A 311 -9.78 -12.29 4.54
C PHE A 311 -9.68 -12.76 5.98
N VAL A 312 -8.67 -13.58 6.27
CA VAL A 312 -8.30 -13.97 7.63
C VAL A 312 -6.91 -13.41 7.88
N ILE A 313 -6.84 -12.39 8.74
CA ILE A 313 -5.65 -11.59 8.96
C ILE A 313 -5.17 -11.69 10.40
N ASP A 314 -3.86 -11.81 10.58
CA ASP A 314 -3.25 -11.88 11.90
C ASP A 314 -3.40 -10.55 12.63
N GLY A 315 -4.08 -10.61 13.77
CA GLY A 315 -4.29 -9.51 14.69
C GLY A 315 -3.40 -9.59 15.92
N SER A 316 -2.51 -10.58 16.01
CA SER A 316 -1.69 -10.83 17.19
C SER A 316 -0.64 -9.74 17.43
N GLY A 317 -0.13 -9.70 18.65
CA GLY A 317 0.84 -8.69 19.07
C GLY A 317 2.15 -8.70 18.28
N SER A 318 2.54 -9.81 17.62
CA SER A 318 3.72 -9.82 16.75
C SER A 318 3.61 -8.88 15.57
N MET A 319 2.39 -8.59 15.11
CA MET A 319 2.12 -7.60 14.08
C MET A 319 2.45 -6.16 14.51
N SER A 320 2.68 -5.90 15.80
CA SER A 320 3.24 -4.63 16.27
C SER A 320 4.74 -4.49 16.02
N ALA A 321 5.41 -5.50 15.49
CA ALA A 321 6.83 -5.43 15.19
C ALA A 321 7.13 -4.29 14.21
N CYS A 322 8.15 -3.50 14.55
CA CYS A 322 8.61 -2.44 13.69
C CYS A 322 9.29 -3.03 12.46
N VAL A 323 8.84 -2.62 11.28
CA VAL A 323 9.49 -2.98 10.01
C VAL A 323 10.48 -1.90 9.58
N MET A 324 10.39 -0.71 10.17
CA MET A 324 11.25 0.42 9.83
C MET A 324 11.40 1.38 10.99
N TRP A 325 12.61 1.43 11.51
CA TRP A 325 13.00 2.43 12.50
C TRP A 325 13.37 3.73 11.78
N GLY A 326 12.83 4.85 12.24
CA GLY A 326 13.30 6.17 11.87
C GLY A 326 14.42 6.63 12.82
N ASP A 327 15.20 7.62 12.40
CA ASP A 327 16.20 8.22 13.29
C ASP A 327 15.56 9.14 14.33
N GLY A 328 16.26 9.24 15.46
CA GLY A 328 15.85 10.05 16.59
C GLY A 328 15.02 9.28 17.61
N TYR A 329 14.51 10.03 18.58
CA TYR A 329 13.77 9.51 19.72
C TYR A 329 12.50 10.33 19.90
N GLY A 330 11.37 9.64 19.97
CA GLY A 330 10.06 10.20 20.25
C GLY A 330 9.56 9.77 21.64
N ILE A 331 8.25 9.60 21.74
CA ILE A 331 7.62 9.03 22.93
C ILE A 331 7.91 7.53 23.05
N TYR A 332 7.97 7.03 24.29
CA TYR A 332 8.09 5.59 24.52
C TYR A 332 6.84 4.87 23.99
N ARG A 333 7.07 3.85 23.16
CA ARG A 333 6.05 2.95 22.63
C ARG A 333 6.50 1.51 22.81
N THR A 334 5.53 0.61 22.95
CA THR A 334 5.78 -0.82 23.04
C THR A 334 5.62 -1.46 21.67
N PHE A 335 6.59 -2.29 21.29
CA PHE A 335 6.59 -3.05 20.03
C PHE A 335 7.00 -4.50 20.30
N TYR A 336 6.59 -5.43 19.44
CA TYR A 336 7.10 -6.79 19.49
C TYR A 336 8.50 -6.88 18.86
N ASP A 337 9.45 -7.49 19.56
CA ASP A 337 10.80 -7.79 19.06
C ASP A 337 10.80 -9.25 18.55
N PRO A 338 10.73 -9.49 17.22
CA PRO A 338 10.61 -10.84 16.68
C PRO A 338 11.86 -11.69 16.91
N LYS A 339 13.04 -11.09 17.11
CA LYS A 339 14.27 -11.83 17.39
C LYS A 339 14.32 -12.34 18.83
N LYS A 340 13.81 -11.54 19.77
CA LYS A 340 13.75 -11.93 21.19
C LYS A 340 12.47 -12.66 21.57
N GLY A 341 11.47 -12.68 20.68
CA GLY A 341 10.17 -13.30 20.93
C GLY A 341 9.42 -12.66 22.11
N ARG A 342 9.55 -11.34 22.29
CA ARG A 342 8.94 -10.61 23.41
C ARG A 342 8.71 -9.14 23.07
N TYR A 343 7.83 -8.49 23.82
CA TYR A 343 7.67 -7.04 23.74
C TYR A 343 8.90 -6.30 24.25
N LYS A 344 9.18 -5.15 23.62
CA LYS A 344 10.21 -4.18 23.97
C LYS A 344 9.58 -2.80 23.98
N GLU A 345 9.80 -2.07 25.06
CA GLU A 345 9.49 -0.65 25.15
C GLU A 345 10.71 0.15 24.68
N THR A 346 10.49 1.13 23.80
CA THR A 346 11.56 1.97 23.25
C THR A 346 11.01 3.33 22.86
N ASN A 347 11.83 4.36 22.96
CA ASN A 347 11.55 5.70 22.45
C ASN A 347 12.11 5.91 21.05
N ARG A 348 12.81 4.93 20.46
CA ARG A 348 13.14 4.96 19.02
C ARG A 348 11.85 5.08 18.20
N ILE A 349 11.84 6.01 17.25
CA ILE A 349 10.68 6.23 16.39
C ILE A 349 10.53 5.02 15.47
N CYS A 350 9.41 4.32 15.58
CA CYS A 350 9.02 3.34 14.58
C CYS A 350 8.16 4.03 13.54
N ALA A 351 8.69 4.10 12.31
CA ALA A 351 8.04 4.79 11.20
C ALA A 351 6.88 3.95 10.64
N LEU A 352 7.02 2.61 10.69
CA LEU A 352 5.99 1.68 10.24
C LEU A 352 6.09 0.33 10.97
N THR A 353 4.95 -0.17 11.44
CA THR A 353 4.76 -1.54 11.95
C THR A 353 4.12 -2.46 10.91
N ARG A 354 4.21 -3.79 11.11
CA ARG A 354 3.52 -4.77 10.25
C ARG A 354 2.01 -4.55 10.21
N MET A 355 1.41 -4.20 11.36
CA MET A 355 -0.02 -3.92 11.49
C MET A 355 -0.43 -2.67 10.69
N GLU A 356 0.29 -1.56 10.83
CA GLU A 356 0.01 -0.34 10.05
C GLU A 356 0.16 -0.58 8.54
N ALA A 357 1.16 -1.38 8.13
CA ALA A 357 1.31 -1.77 6.74
C ALA A 357 0.11 -2.59 6.25
N LEU A 358 -0.35 -3.57 7.05
CA LEU A 358 -1.51 -4.41 6.74
C LEU A 358 -2.79 -3.57 6.60
N ILE A 359 -3.03 -2.64 7.53
CA ILE A 359 -4.19 -1.74 7.53
C ILE A 359 -4.21 -0.90 6.25
N SER A 360 -3.06 -0.33 5.88
CA SER A 360 -2.90 0.48 4.66
C SER A 360 -3.23 -0.36 3.41
N GLU A 361 -2.68 -1.56 3.31
CA GLU A 361 -2.92 -2.48 2.19
C GLU A 361 -4.39 -2.88 2.08
N MET A 362 -4.97 -3.35 3.18
CA MET A 362 -6.37 -3.77 3.24
C MET A 362 -7.32 -2.62 2.90
N THR A 363 -7.03 -1.40 3.35
CA THR A 363 -7.82 -0.21 3.01
C THR A 363 -7.81 0.06 1.50
N MET A 364 -6.64 0.04 0.86
CA MET A 364 -6.52 0.22 -0.58
C MET A 364 -7.19 -0.91 -1.37
N LEU A 365 -7.02 -2.14 -0.91
CA LEU A 365 -7.58 -3.33 -1.52
C LEU A 365 -9.12 -3.34 -1.46
N ILE A 366 -9.68 -3.14 -0.25
CA ILE A 366 -11.12 -3.01 -0.05
C ILE A 366 -11.63 -1.81 -0.84
N GLY A 367 -10.91 -0.69 -0.93
CA GLY A 367 -11.34 0.47 -1.73
C GLY A 367 -11.50 0.16 -3.22
N ALA A 368 -10.66 -0.73 -3.76
CA ALA A 368 -10.57 -1.02 -5.18
C ALA A 368 -11.46 -2.15 -5.69
N LEU A 369 -11.89 -3.06 -4.81
CA LEU A 369 -12.64 -4.24 -5.23
C LEU A 369 -13.97 -3.85 -5.90
N PRO A 370 -14.45 -4.60 -6.91
CA PRO A 370 -15.75 -4.35 -7.53
C PRO A 370 -16.91 -4.29 -6.53
N ASN A 371 -17.97 -3.54 -6.84
CA ASN A 371 -19.19 -3.52 -6.02
C ASN A 371 -19.91 -4.87 -5.99
N THR A 372 -19.68 -5.71 -6.99
CA THR A 372 -20.23 -7.07 -7.07
C THR A 372 -19.52 -8.05 -6.14
N THR A 373 -18.33 -7.71 -5.64
CA THR A 373 -17.60 -8.57 -4.70
C THR A 373 -18.34 -8.67 -3.38
N LYS A 374 -18.53 -9.90 -2.91
CA LYS A 374 -18.95 -10.23 -1.55
C LYS A 374 -17.73 -10.59 -0.73
N MET A 375 -17.66 -10.05 0.48
CA MET A 375 -16.48 -10.14 1.34
C MET A 375 -16.85 -10.49 2.77
N GLY A 376 -15.99 -11.26 3.43
CA GLY A 376 -15.89 -11.31 4.87
C GLY A 376 -14.47 -11.01 5.35
N ILE A 377 -14.35 -10.44 6.55
CA ILE A 377 -13.06 -10.11 7.17
C ILE A 377 -13.07 -10.59 8.61
N THR A 378 -12.07 -11.39 8.98
CA THR A 378 -11.84 -11.81 10.37
C THR A 378 -10.39 -11.53 10.73
N SER A 379 -10.17 -10.84 11.83
CA SER A 379 -8.87 -10.76 12.47
C SER A 379 -8.78 -11.83 13.54
N PHE A 380 -7.69 -12.59 13.54
CA PHE A 380 -7.47 -13.64 14.52
C PHE A 380 -6.37 -13.25 15.50
N SER A 381 -6.60 -13.58 16.76
CA SER A 381 -5.59 -13.60 17.81
C SER A 381 -6.03 -14.61 18.87
N SER A 382 -5.47 -14.61 20.08
CA SER A 382 -5.95 -15.48 21.16
C SER A 382 -7.34 -15.05 21.63
N ASP A 383 -8.18 -16.02 22.01
CA ASP A 383 -9.53 -15.75 22.51
C ASP A 383 -9.52 -14.76 23.68
N GLY A 384 -10.46 -13.80 23.63
CA GLY A 384 -10.62 -12.75 24.65
C GLY A 384 -9.67 -11.56 24.50
N TYR A 385 -8.79 -11.54 23.50
CA TYR A 385 -7.96 -10.40 23.16
C TYR A 385 -8.62 -9.50 22.12
N THR A 386 -8.20 -8.24 22.06
CA THR A 386 -8.94 -7.17 21.39
C THR A 386 -9.00 -7.32 19.86
N ASN A 387 -8.03 -8.02 19.28
CA ASN A 387 -7.96 -8.29 17.85
C ASN A 387 -8.48 -9.68 17.46
N HIS A 388 -8.99 -10.48 18.39
CA HIS A 388 -9.77 -11.68 18.04
C HIS A 388 -11.21 -11.26 17.73
N LYS A 389 -11.45 -10.76 16.51
CA LYS A 389 -12.73 -10.15 16.12
C LYS A 389 -13.02 -10.30 14.63
N SER A 390 -14.30 -10.38 14.28
CA SER A 390 -14.79 -10.35 12.89
C SER A 390 -15.46 -9.02 12.57
N TRP A 391 -15.40 -8.62 11.30
CA TRP A 391 -16.24 -7.54 10.81
C TRP A 391 -17.70 -7.97 10.97
N THR A 392 -18.43 -7.27 11.84
CA THR A 392 -19.73 -7.69 12.39
C THR A 392 -20.72 -8.11 11.31
N ASP A 393 -20.79 -7.36 10.22
CA ASP A 393 -21.70 -7.64 9.10
C ASP A 393 -21.41 -8.97 8.40
N SER A 394 -20.16 -9.43 8.45
CA SER A 394 -19.66 -10.63 7.74
C SER A 394 -19.41 -11.84 8.64
N THR A 395 -19.85 -11.78 9.89
CA THR A 395 -19.63 -12.84 10.88
C THR A 395 -20.23 -14.18 10.44
N THR A 396 -21.40 -14.15 9.79
CA THR A 396 -22.11 -15.36 9.35
C THR A 396 -22.05 -15.59 7.85
N ASN A 397 -22.20 -14.55 7.03
CA ASN A 397 -22.24 -14.66 5.58
C ASN A 397 -21.34 -13.60 4.93
N LEU A 398 -21.07 -13.74 3.64
CA LEU A 398 -20.39 -12.69 2.90
C LEU A 398 -21.29 -11.47 2.68
N VAL A 399 -20.69 -10.29 2.69
CA VAL A 399 -21.39 -9.02 2.53
C VAL A 399 -21.02 -8.41 1.19
N SER A 400 -22.01 -8.04 0.38
CA SER A 400 -21.76 -7.31 -0.87
C SER A 400 -21.19 -5.93 -0.59
N LEU A 401 -20.00 -5.62 -1.13
CA LEU A 401 -19.35 -4.33 -0.95
C LEU A 401 -20.08 -3.17 -1.65
N GLY A 402 -20.95 -3.49 -2.61
CA GLY A 402 -21.83 -2.53 -3.26
C GLY A 402 -23.04 -2.12 -2.43
N ALA A 403 -23.34 -2.82 -1.33
CA ALA A 403 -24.42 -2.44 -0.43
C ALA A 403 -24.07 -1.16 0.35
N ASP A 404 -25.08 -0.33 0.59
CA ASP A 404 -24.91 0.99 1.19
C ASP A 404 -24.15 0.92 2.53
N GLY A 405 -23.08 1.70 2.63
CA GLY A 405 -22.22 1.81 3.82
C GLY A 405 -21.33 0.61 4.12
N LYS A 406 -21.52 -0.55 3.46
CA LYS A 406 -20.80 -1.79 3.82
C LYS A 406 -19.31 -1.72 3.56
N ARG A 407 -18.89 -1.14 2.45
CA ARG A 407 -17.46 -0.96 2.17
C ARG A 407 -16.78 -0.05 3.19
N ASP A 408 -17.44 1.01 3.62
CA ASP A 408 -16.87 1.94 4.59
C ASP A 408 -16.78 1.29 5.97
N SER A 409 -17.80 0.52 6.37
CA SER A 409 -17.77 -0.30 7.59
C SER A 409 -16.66 -1.35 7.57
N ALA A 410 -16.39 -1.98 6.42
CA ALA A 410 -15.28 -2.92 6.27
C ALA A 410 -13.91 -2.23 6.44
N ILE A 411 -13.73 -1.04 5.86
CA ILE A 411 -12.51 -0.23 6.03
C ILE A 411 -12.37 0.22 7.49
N GLU A 412 -13.45 0.69 8.11
CA GLU A 412 -13.48 1.07 9.53
C GLU A 412 -13.06 -0.09 10.42
N PHE A 413 -13.61 -1.29 10.22
CA PHE A 413 -13.21 -2.50 10.93
C PHE A 413 -11.70 -2.75 10.86
N VAL A 414 -11.11 -2.67 9.66
CA VAL A 414 -9.65 -2.87 9.47
C VAL A 414 -8.85 -1.81 10.24
N ASN A 415 -9.31 -0.56 10.28
CA ASN A 415 -8.60 0.49 11.00
C ASN A 415 -8.59 0.25 12.52
N THR A 416 -9.60 -0.45 13.07
CA THR A 416 -9.66 -0.76 14.51
C THR A 416 -8.61 -1.76 14.99
N LEU A 417 -7.79 -2.33 14.11
CA LEU A 417 -6.78 -3.34 14.48
C LEU A 417 -5.59 -2.74 15.25
N ASN A 418 -5.48 -1.41 15.28
CA ASN A 418 -4.39 -0.68 15.93
C ASN A 418 -4.87 0.22 17.09
N ASP A 419 -6.14 0.14 17.51
CA ASP A 419 -6.71 1.06 18.52
C ASP A 419 -6.21 0.77 19.95
N ASP A 420 -5.99 -0.50 20.28
CA ASP A 420 -5.66 -0.93 21.63
C ASP A 420 -4.16 -1.06 21.88
N LYS A 421 -3.77 -1.18 23.16
CA LYS A 421 -2.38 -1.46 23.55
C LYS A 421 -1.92 -2.77 22.91
N VAL A 422 -0.73 -2.77 22.32
CA VAL A 422 -0.17 -3.96 21.63
C VAL A 422 -0.14 -5.22 22.49
N THR A 423 -0.02 -5.07 23.82
CA THR A 423 -0.01 -6.19 24.77
C THR A 423 -1.37 -6.85 24.97
N SER A 424 -2.47 -6.19 24.59
CA SER A 424 -3.83 -6.75 24.60
C SER A 424 -4.29 -7.28 23.24
N TRP A 425 -3.41 -7.35 22.25
CA TRP A 425 -3.71 -7.92 20.94
C TRP A 425 -3.64 -9.45 20.91
N GLY A 426 -2.98 -10.09 21.88
CA GLY A 426 -2.96 -11.54 22.02
C GLY A 426 -1.93 -12.26 21.14
N GLY A 427 -1.97 -13.59 21.17
CA GLY A 427 -1.10 -14.46 20.39
C GLY A 427 -1.73 -14.95 19.09
N THR A 428 -0.96 -15.64 18.25
CA THR A 428 -1.38 -16.22 16.98
C THR A 428 -2.24 -17.48 17.21
N ASP A 429 -3.56 -17.35 17.08
CA ASP A 429 -4.52 -18.47 17.14
C ASP A 429 -5.55 -18.37 15.99
N PRO A 430 -5.27 -18.98 14.82
CA PRO A 430 -6.07 -18.76 13.61
C PRO A 430 -7.24 -19.75 13.43
N TRP A 431 -7.43 -20.71 14.35
CA TRP A 431 -8.18 -21.93 14.05
C TRP A 431 -9.66 -21.69 13.79
N ASP A 432 -10.33 -20.89 14.63
CA ASP A 432 -11.75 -20.60 14.45
C ASP A 432 -12.01 -19.78 13.18
N SER A 433 -11.10 -18.88 12.82
CA SER A 433 -11.19 -18.06 11.60
C SER A 433 -11.00 -18.88 10.32
N ILE A 434 -10.08 -19.85 10.34
CA ILE A 434 -9.91 -20.80 9.23
C ILE A 434 -11.14 -21.70 9.15
N GLN A 435 -11.60 -22.23 10.28
CA GLN A 435 -12.78 -23.09 10.35
C GLN A 435 -14.02 -22.38 9.79
N GLN A 436 -14.28 -21.14 10.22
CA GLN A 436 -15.36 -20.29 9.73
C GLN A 436 -15.32 -20.13 8.20
N SER A 437 -14.12 -19.98 7.63
CA SER A 437 -13.96 -19.82 6.18
C SER A 437 -14.31 -21.09 5.39
N PHE A 438 -13.98 -22.27 5.93
CA PHE A 438 -14.39 -23.54 5.34
C PHE A 438 -15.89 -23.80 5.48
N ASP A 439 -16.48 -23.42 6.62
CA ASP A 439 -17.90 -23.64 6.93
C ASP A 439 -18.83 -22.70 6.14
N ASP A 440 -18.37 -21.50 5.78
CA ASP A 440 -19.10 -20.60 4.89
C ASP A 440 -19.02 -21.08 3.44
N THR A 441 -19.97 -21.94 3.05
CA THR A 441 -20.03 -22.52 1.70
C THR A 441 -20.06 -21.48 0.56
N GLU A 442 -20.55 -20.25 0.78
CA GLU A 442 -20.59 -19.20 -0.23
C GLU A 442 -19.19 -18.71 -0.61
N THR A 443 -18.25 -18.75 0.35
CA THR A 443 -16.86 -18.38 0.10
C THR A 443 -16.22 -19.37 -0.87
N ASP A 444 -15.60 -18.86 -1.94
CA ASP A 444 -14.83 -19.68 -2.89
C ASP A 444 -13.32 -19.48 -2.74
N THR A 445 -12.89 -18.35 -2.15
CA THR A 445 -11.47 -18.01 -1.99
C THR A 445 -11.20 -17.40 -0.62
N LEU A 446 -10.18 -17.91 0.06
CA LEU A 446 -9.64 -17.41 1.33
C LEU A 446 -8.27 -16.79 1.09
N TYR A 447 -8.06 -15.57 1.62
CA TYR A 447 -6.76 -14.95 1.77
C TYR A 447 -6.36 -14.97 3.25
N PHE A 448 -5.38 -15.78 3.58
CA PHE A 448 -4.89 -15.98 4.94
C PHE A 448 -3.51 -15.33 5.12
N LEU A 449 -3.36 -14.40 6.06
CA LEU A 449 -2.11 -13.67 6.29
C LEU A 449 -1.66 -13.78 7.74
N THR A 450 -0.38 -14.09 7.96
CA THR A 450 0.23 -14.19 9.29
C THR A 450 1.70 -13.79 9.30
N ASP A 451 2.19 -13.23 10.40
CA ASP A 451 3.62 -12.98 10.62
C ASP A 451 4.27 -13.97 11.60
N GLY A 452 3.45 -14.86 12.17
CA GLY A 452 3.84 -15.80 13.20
C GLY A 452 3.36 -17.22 12.94
N LYS A 453 3.93 -18.15 13.71
CA LYS A 453 3.42 -19.52 13.86
C LYS A 453 2.30 -19.53 14.90
N PRO A 454 1.29 -20.41 14.75
CA PRO A 454 0.30 -20.61 15.78
C PRO A 454 0.94 -20.89 17.15
N ASN A 455 0.38 -20.34 18.23
CA ASN A 455 0.86 -20.66 19.58
C ASN A 455 0.45 -22.08 20.00
N LYS A 456 -0.73 -22.52 19.53
CA LYS A 456 -1.30 -23.84 19.81
C LYS A 456 -1.65 -24.56 18.52
N ASP A 457 -1.65 -25.89 18.55
CA ASP A 457 -2.26 -26.71 17.52
C ASP A 457 -3.80 -26.64 17.56
N PRO A 458 -4.50 -27.13 16.52
CA PRO A 458 -5.97 -27.11 16.46
C PRO A 458 -6.71 -27.94 17.53
N ASN A 459 -6.00 -28.64 18.41
CA ASN A 459 -6.55 -29.39 19.55
C ASN A 459 -6.15 -28.75 20.90
N GLY A 460 -5.54 -27.56 20.88
CA GLY A 460 -5.09 -26.84 22.06
C GLY A 460 -3.73 -27.26 22.61
N GLY A 461 -3.04 -28.20 21.96
CA GLY A 461 -1.66 -28.58 22.28
C GLY A 461 -0.65 -27.52 21.85
N LYS A 462 0.62 -27.64 22.27
CA LYS A 462 1.67 -26.70 21.84
C LYS A 462 2.04 -26.95 20.38
N TRP A 463 2.02 -25.90 19.56
CA TRP A 463 2.40 -26.00 18.14
C TRP A 463 3.85 -26.50 17.96
N SER A 464 4.04 -27.43 17.02
CA SER A 464 5.32 -28.00 16.66
C SER A 464 5.42 -28.30 15.16
N ARG A 465 6.63 -28.62 14.67
CA ARG A 465 6.83 -29.02 13.27
C ARG A 465 6.05 -30.29 12.88
N LYS A 466 5.70 -31.15 13.84
CA LYS A 466 4.91 -32.36 13.58
C LYS A 466 3.46 -32.05 13.22
N ASP A 467 3.00 -30.85 13.55
CA ASP A 467 1.61 -30.42 13.35
C ASP A 467 1.42 -29.77 11.97
N GLU A 468 2.51 -29.38 11.29
CA GLU A 468 2.47 -28.63 10.03
C GLU A 468 1.67 -29.37 8.94
N THR A 469 2.09 -30.57 8.55
CA THR A 469 1.40 -31.37 7.52
C THR A 469 0.02 -31.82 7.96
N ARG A 470 -0.10 -32.32 9.19
CA ARG A 470 -1.39 -32.81 9.71
C ARG A 470 -2.46 -31.72 9.73
N THR A 471 -2.07 -30.49 10.04
CA THR A 471 -2.98 -29.34 10.07
C THR A 471 -3.40 -28.92 8.67
N ALA A 472 -2.45 -28.87 7.73
CA ALA A 472 -2.76 -28.58 6.32
C ALA A 472 -3.75 -29.60 5.75
N GLU A 473 -3.52 -30.90 5.96
CA GLU A 473 -4.41 -31.98 5.53
C GLU A 473 -5.78 -31.94 6.23
N ARG A 474 -5.82 -31.63 7.54
CA ARG A 474 -7.07 -31.49 8.31
C ARG A 474 -7.98 -30.43 7.71
N TYR A 475 -7.44 -29.29 7.31
CA TYR A 475 -8.25 -28.21 6.74
C TYR A 475 -8.53 -28.45 5.26
N SER A 476 -7.56 -28.91 4.47
CA SER A 476 -7.79 -29.17 3.04
C SER A 476 -8.83 -30.27 2.79
N SER A 477 -8.90 -31.29 3.64
CA SER A 477 -9.92 -32.36 3.54
C SER A 477 -11.35 -31.83 3.71
N LYS A 478 -11.55 -30.64 4.28
CA LYS A 478 -12.88 -30.00 4.34
C LYS A 478 -13.40 -29.53 2.98
N ASN A 479 -12.56 -29.52 1.95
CA ASN A 479 -13.02 -29.32 0.57
C ASN A 479 -13.73 -30.54 -0.02
N GLU A 480 -13.56 -31.73 0.57
CA GLU A 480 -14.22 -32.94 0.08
C GLU A 480 -15.75 -32.83 0.23
N GLY A 481 -16.45 -32.83 -0.91
CA GLY A 481 -17.91 -32.72 -0.93
C GLY A 481 -18.45 -31.33 -0.59
N ARG A 482 -17.59 -30.31 -0.52
CA ARG A 482 -18.01 -28.92 -0.27
C ARG A 482 -18.82 -28.40 -1.46
N THR A 483 -20.07 -28.03 -1.22
CA THR A 483 -20.99 -27.53 -2.24
C THR A 483 -21.65 -26.22 -1.81
N HIS A 484 -21.95 -25.38 -2.80
CA HIS A 484 -22.75 -24.17 -2.62
C HIS A 484 -23.82 -24.13 -3.70
N ASN A 485 -25.09 -23.96 -3.30
CA ASN A 485 -26.25 -24.03 -4.21
C ASN A 485 -26.24 -25.26 -5.13
N GLY A 486 -25.85 -26.42 -4.59
CA GLY A 486 -25.80 -27.70 -5.31
C GLY A 486 -24.62 -27.85 -6.29
N SER A 487 -23.73 -26.87 -6.38
CA SER A 487 -22.52 -26.92 -7.22
C SER A 487 -21.28 -27.21 -6.38
N ASN A 488 -20.36 -28.04 -6.90
CA ASN A 488 -19.08 -28.30 -6.25
C ASN A 488 -18.27 -26.99 -6.16
N GLN A 489 -17.95 -26.57 -4.93
CA GLN A 489 -17.28 -25.31 -4.65
C GLN A 489 -16.21 -25.56 -3.57
N PRO A 490 -15.06 -26.15 -3.92
CA PRO A 490 -13.93 -26.21 -3.00
C PRO A 490 -13.42 -24.79 -2.71
N LEU A 491 -12.98 -24.55 -1.47
CA LEU A 491 -12.35 -23.32 -1.05
C LEU A 491 -10.89 -23.29 -1.53
N ILE A 492 -10.52 -22.24 -2.28
CA ILE A 492 -9.13 -21.97 -2.67
C ILE A 492 -8.48 -21.14 -1.56
N VAL A 493 -7.40 -21.63 -0.95
CA VAL A 493 -6.71 -20.91 0.13
C VAL A 493 -5.40 -20.33 -0.36
N ASN A 494 -5.36 -19.01 -0.49
CA ASN A 494 -4.13 -18.25 -0.72
C ASN A 494 -3.55 -17.83 0.62
N THR A 495 -2.27 -18.11 0.83
CA THR A 495 -1.59 -17.85 2.11
C THR A 495 -0.44 -16.88 1.93
N THR A 496 -0.27 -15.97 2.90
CA THR A 496 0.82 -15.01 2.94
C THR A 496 1.50 -15.08 4.30
N SER A 497 2.83 -15.16 4.29
CA SER A 497 3.65 -15.15 5.48
C SER A 497 4.58 -13.93 5.48
N ILE A 498 4.68 -13.25 6.62
CA ILE A 498 5.49 -12.03 6.77
C ILE A 498 6.72 -12.34 7.64
N GLY A 499 7.91 -12.12 7.08
CA GLY A 499 9.18 -12.24 7.79
C GLY A 499 9.54 -13.68 8.21
N MET A 500 8.86 -14.69 7.68
CA MET A 500 9.14 -16.09 7.95
C MET A 500 8.69 -17.01 6.81
N GLU A 501 9.41 -18.11 6.60
CA GLU A 501 8.92 -19.23 5.80
C GLU A 501 7.96 -20.10 6.62
N SER A 502 6.86 -20.55 6.02
CA SER A 502 5.85 -21.36 6.69
C SER A 502 5.44 -22.59 5.89
N SER A 503 6.03 -23.75 6.18
CA SER A 503 5.75 -25.00 5.47
C SER A 503 4.27 -25.41 5.52
N TRP A 504 3.59 -25.20 6.64
CA TRP A 504 2.17 -25.56 6.75
C TRP A 504 1.27 -24.68 5.89
N LEU A 505 1.62 -23.39 5.72
CA LEU A 505 0.89 -22.48 4.83
C LEU A 505 1.13 -22.84 3.37
N THR A 506 2.38 -23.14 3.01
CA THR A 506 2.72 -23.65 1.68
C THR A 506 1.92 -24.91 1.35
N GLN A 507 1.87 -25.86 2.28
CA GLN A 507 1.11 -27.11 2.11
C GLN A 507 -0.39 -26.86 2.03
N LEU A 508 -0.96 -26.02 2.91
CA LEU A 508 -2.39 -25.70 2.89
C LEU A 508 -2.80 -25.05 1.57
N ALA A 509 -2.02 -24.07 1.09
CA ALA A 509 -2.28 -23.44 -0.20
C ALA A 509 -2.20 -24.44 -1.36
N LEU A 510 -1.17 -25.28 -1.37
CA LEU A 510 -1.00 -26.31 -2.40
C LEU A 510 -2.17 -27.30 -2.41
N LEU A 511 -2.57 -27.82 -1.24
CA LEU A 511 -3.65 -28.81 -1.11
C LEU A 511 -5.04 -28.25 -1.44
N THR A 512 -5.19 -26.93 -1.42
CA THR A 512 -6.45 -26.23 -1.74
C THR A 512 -6.41 -25.52 -3.11
N ASN A 513 -5.36 -25.78 -3.91
CA ASN A 513 -5.16 -25.18 -5.23
C ASN A 513 -5.05 -23.64 -5.21
N GLY A 514 -4.59 -23.07 -4.09
CA GLY A 514 -4.23 -21.67 -3.95
C GLY A 514 -2.73 -21.42 -4.11
N SER A 515 -2.30 -20.22 -3.75
CA SER A 515 -0.92 -19.78 -3.82
C SER A 515 -0.33 -19.46 -2.45
N TYR A 516 0.99 -19.63 -2.32
CA TYR A 516 1.75 -19.18 -1.16
C TYR A 516 2.62 -18.00 -1.55
N ASN A 517 2.60 -16.97 -0.70
CA ASN A 517 3.44 -15.78 -0.82
C ASN A 517 4.28 -15.61 0.46
N GLN A 518 5.57 -15.42 0.31
CA GLN A 518 6.48 -15.08 1.41
C GLN A 518 6.95 -13.66 1.21
N ILE A 519 6.84 -12.85 2.26
CA ILE A 519 7.22 -11.45 2.22
C ILE A 519 8.27 -11.25 3.28
N ASP A 520 9.51 -11.22 2.84
CA ASP A 520 10.69 -10.89 3.64
C ASP A 520 11.63 -9.97 2.85
N GLU A 521 12.66 -9.46 3.53
CA GLU A 521 13.63 -8.53 2.93
C GLU A 521 14.26 -9.08 1.65
N ILE A 522 14.58 -10.38 1.62
CA ILE A 522 15.23 -11.06 0.50
C ILE A 522 14.26 -11.19 -0.68
N THR A 523 13.02 -11.59 -0.42
CA THR A 523 11.98 -11.79 -1.43
C THR A 523 11.52 -10.46 -2.00
N VAL A 524 11.39 -9.41 -1.18
CA VAL A 524 11.08 -8.05 -1.66
C VAL A 524 12.23 -7.49 -2.50
N ALA A 525 13.49 -7.71 -2.10
CA ALA A 525 14.66 -7.29 -2.87
C ALA A 525 14.78 -8.03 -4.22
N ASN A 526 14.38 -9.30 -4.28
CA ASN A 526 14.39 -10.12 -5.49
C ASN A 526 13.21 -9.80 -6.42
N ASN A 527 12.03 -9.53 -5.88
CA ASN A 527 10.83 -9.18 -6.66
C ASN A 527 10.79 -7.72 -7.11
N SER A 528 11.57 -6.82 -6.50
CA SER A 528 11.77 -5.44 -6.99
C SER A 528 12.75 -5.36 -8.17
N ASN A 529 13.16 -6.49 -8.74
CA ASN A 529 13.92 -6.53 -9.99
C ASN A 529 13.01 -6.16 -11.17
N ASN A 530 12.86 -4.86 -11.40
CA ASN A 530 12.20 -4.28 -12.58
C ASN A 530 13.01 -4.50 -13.87
N GLY A 531 13.53 -5.72 -14.12
CA GLY A 531 14.28 -6.05 -15.33
C GLY A 531 15.65 -5.38 -15.47
N HIS A 532 16.19 -4.77 -14.41
CA HIS A 532 17.55 -4.21 -14.40
C HIS A 532 18.39 -4.91 -13.33
N GLY A 533 19.49 -5.51 -13.80
CA GLY A 533 20.27 -6.52 -13.10
C GLY A 533 20.81 -6.10 -11.73
N ASN A 534 21.01 -7.12 -10.90
CA ASN A 534 21.71 -7.01 -9.64
C ASN A 534 23.19 -6.75 -9.93
N ASN A 535 23.72 -5.57 -9.64
CA ASN A 535 25.17 -5.35 -9.58
C ASN A 535 25.71 -5.86 -8.23
N LEU A 536 25.55 -7.15 -7.99
CA LEU A 536 26.26 -7.88 -6.95
C LEU A 536 27.16 -8.88 -7.69
N ASP A 537 28.39 -8.45 -8.02
CA ASP A 537 29.63 -9.17 -8.37
C ASP A 537 29.61 -10.53 -9.13
N ASP A 538 28.48 -11.03 -9.61
CA ASP A 538 28.37 -12.24 -10.40
C ASP A 538 28.09 -11.88 -11.87
N CYS A 539 29.00 -12.25 -12.77
CA CYS A 539 28.81 -12.14 -14.21
C CYS A 539 27.63 -13.05 -14.63
N ASP A 540 26.43 -12.47 -14.76
CA ASP A 540 25.23 -13.16 -15.26
C ASP A 540 25.13 -13.04 -16.80
N PRO A 541 25.34 -14.13 -17.56
CA PRO A 541 25.30 -14.11 -19.03
C PRO A 541 23.90 -13.90 -19.62
N SER A 542 22.84 -13.82 -18.80
CA SER A 542 21.49 -13.48 -19.25
C SER A 542 21.19 -11.98 -19.26
N ASN A 543 22.14 -11.14 -18.83
CA ASN A 543 22.02 -9.70 -18.76
C ASN A 543 22.83 -8.99 -19.88
N PRO A 544 22.20 -8.41 -20.92
CA PRO A 544 22.91 -7.71 -22.00
C PRO A 544 23.54 -6.36 -21.57
N SER A 545 23.32 -5.92 -20.31
CA SER A 545 23.95 -4.71 -19.74
C SER A 545 25.13 -5.00 -18.80
N ALA A 546 25.44 -6.27 -18.53
CA ALA A 546 26.62 -6.67 -17.76
C ALA A 546 27.86 -6.75 -18.66
N ASN A 547 28.25 -5.62 -19.27
CA ASN A 547 29.50 -5.54 -20.04
C ASN A 547 30.55 -4.84 -19.18
N PHE A 548 31.11 -5.57 -18.21
CA PHE A 548 32.26 -5.13 -17.43
C PHE A 548 33.53 -5.73 -18.02
N ASP A 549 34.61 -4.92 -18.10
CA ASP A 549 35.91 -5.34 -18.68
C ASP A 549 36.53 -6.59 -18.01
N HIS A 550 36.12 -6.96 -16.80
CA HIS A 550 36.61 -8.15 -16.09
C HIS A 550 35.79 -9.43 -16.35
N CYS A 551 34.64 -9.33 -17.04
CA CYS A 551 33.85 -10.50 -17.45
C CYS A 551 34.24 -11.02 -18.85
N ASN A 552 35.17 -10.33 -19.56
CA ASN A 552 35.69 -10.78 -20.85
C ASN A 552 37.05 -11.47 -20.65
N ASN A 553 37.12 -12.77 -20.91
CA ASN A 553 38.40 -13.45 -21.06
C ASN A 553 39.04 -13.05 -22.40
N GLU A 554 40.38 -13.05 -22.49
CA GLU A 554 41.15 -12.65 -23.68
C GLU A 554 40.85 -13.45 -24.97
N ASP A 555 39.95 -14.43 -24.94
CA ASP A 555 39.58 -15.29 -26.07
C ASP A 555 38.20 -15.01 -26.69
N ASP A 556 37.40 -14.06 -26.17
CA ASP A 556 36.09 -13.72 -26.74
C ASP A 556 36.20 -12.64 -27.83
N ILE A 557 36.57 -13.10 -29.03
CA ILE A 557 36.54 -12.31 -30.27
C ILE A 557 35.10 -12.12 -30.76
N GLU A 558 34.84 -10.90 -31.22
CA GLU A 558 33.69 -10.43 -32.04
C GLU A 558 32.36 -10.15 -31.34
N LEU A 559 32.13 -8.86 -31.05
CA LEU A 559 30.93 -8.10 -31.48
C LEU A 559 31.09 -6.59 -31.21
N SER A 560 32.27 -6.01 -31.50
CA SER A 560 32.36 -4.54 -31.61
C SER A 560 31.89 -4.13 -33.01
N GLY A 561 30.62 -3.77 -33.13
CA GLY A 561 30.08 -3.06 -34.28
C GLY A 561 30.70 -1.66 -34.38
N LYS A 562 31.96 -1.59 -34.84
CA LYS A 562 32.56 -0.40 -35.40
C LYS A 562 32.73 -0.62 -36.89
N THR A 563 32.27 0.34 -37.69
CA THR A 563 32.79 0.59 -39.03
C THR A 563 32.18 1.87 -39.58
N PRO A 564 32.88 2.59 -40.48
CA PRO A 564 34.27 3.08 -40.45
C PRO A 564 34.37 4.52 -39.94
#